data_AF-A0A7V4H0W6-F1
#
_entry.id   AF-A0A7V4H0W6-F1
#
_cell.length_a   1.000
_cell.length_b   1.000
_cell.length_c   1.000
_cell.angle_alpha   90.00
_cell.angle_beta   90.00
_cell.angle_gamma   90.00
#
_symmetry.space_group_name_H-M   'P 1'
#
loop_
_entity.id
_entity.type
_entity.pdbx_description
1 polymer ?
#
loop_
_entity_poly.entity_id
_entity_poly.type
_entity_poly.pdbx_seq_one_letter_code
_entity_poly.pdbx_strand_id
1 'polypeptide(L)'
;MGEALFERWAYRDEKLTMRWDPQDDRRYALMDRDPTATDNRSTTVWMANLLAYRALALFPCAQGGNRLLQACWSGLEQPEAFTWPIWDQPLAISTIRSLLWHPAFGQQDVTPYRSALRAMGVRAVYRSLRIAVGSRRNQKINFTPAQAI
;
A
#
# COMPACT_ATOMS: atom_id res chain seq x y z
N MET A 1 -11.67 -16.60 -4.50
CA MET A 1 -11.22 -16.19 -3.14
C MET A 1 -9.82 -16.70 -2.84
N GLY A 2 -9.46 -17.93 -3.24
CA GLY A 2 -8.09 -18.48 -3.09
C GLY A 2 -7.00 -17.57 -3.68
N GLU A 3 -7.22 -17.05 -4.89
CA GLU A 3 -6.31 -16.09 -5.54
C GLU A 3 -5.92 -14.88 -4.68
N ALA A 4 -6.83 -14.29 -3.90
CA ALA A 4 -6.49 -13.09 -3.12
C ALA A 4 -5.61 -13.37 -1.89
N LEU A 5 -5.63 -14.60 -1.36
CA LEU A 5 -5.03 -14.91 -0.05
C LEU A 5 -3.99 -16.03 -0.08
N PHE A 6 -4.17 -17.04 -0.93
CA PHE A 6 -3.45 -18.32 -0.84
C PHE A 6 -2.78 -18.73 -2.14
N GLU A 7 -3.25 -18.25 -3.29
CA GLU A 7 -2.72 -18.60 -4.60
C GLU A 7 -1.99 -17.41 -5.23
N ARG A 8 -1.22 -17.68 -6.28
CA ARG A 8 -0.57 -16.64 -7.07
C ARG A 8 -1.62 -15.81 -7.82
N TRP A 9 -1.48 -14.49 -7.76
CA TRP A 9 -2.34 -13.56 -8.49
C TRP A 9 -2.16 -13.76 -10.00
N ALA A 10 -3.25 -14.10 -10.67
CA ALA A 10 -3.36 -14.34 -12.11
C ALA A 10 -3.92 -13.14 -12.88
N TYR A 11 -4.43 -12.11 -12.18
CA TYR A 11 -4.88 -10.84 -12.76
C TYR A 11 -5.89 -11.01 -13.89
N ARG A 12 -6.92 -11.83 -13.66
CA ARG A 12 -7.96 -12.12 -14.66
C ARG A 12 -9.11 -11.13 -14.65
N ASP A 13 -9.31 -10.41 -13.54
CA ASP A 13 -10.40 -9.45 -13.41
C ASP A 13 -10.05 -8.19 -14.18
N GLU A 14 -10.96 -7.73 -15.04
CA GLU A 14 -10.77 -6.52 -15.84
C GLU A 14 -11.40 -5.28 -15.19
N LYS A 15 -10.80 -4.12 -15.42
CA LYS A 15 -11.27 -2.80 -14.96
C LYS A 15 -11.35 -2.72 -13.42
N LEU A 16 -12.12 -1.76 -12.89
CA LEU A 16 -12.45 -1.57 -11.47
C LEU A 16 -11.27 -1.76 -10.50
N THR A 17 -10.11 -1.21 -10.86
CA THR A 17 -8.94 -1.19 -10.00
C THR A 17 -8.97 0.00 -9.05
N MET A 18 -8.53 -0.23 -7.80
CA MET A 18 -8.30 0.84 -6.81
C MET A 18 -6.92 1.51 -6.95
N ARG A 19 -6.06 1.03 -7.85
CA ARG A 19 -4.70 1.55 -8.09
C ARG A 19 -3.76 1.43 -6.90
N TRP A 20 -4.01 0.45 -6.04
CA TRP A 20 -3.15 0.11 -4.91
C TRP A 20 -2.06 -0.89 -5.29
N ASP A 21 -2.25 -1.64 -6.39
CA ASP A 21 -1.24 -2.55 -6.91
C ASP A 21 -0.24 -1.76 -7.79
N PRO A 22 1.07 -1.95 -7.63
CA PRO A 22 2.06 -1.40 -8.55
C PRO A 22 1.83 -1.71 -10.04
N GLN A 23 1.21 -2.85 -10.37
CA GLN A 23 0.81 -3.21 -11.74
C GLN A 23 -0.21 -2.24 -12.35
N ASP A 24 -0.94 -1.48 -11.52
CA ASP A 24 -1.90 -0.48 -11.97
C ASP A 24 -1.23 0.80 -12.52
N ASP A 25 0.06 1.00 -12.24
CA ASP A 25 0.88 2.06 -12.85
C ASP A 25 1.21 1.72 -14.30
N ARG A 26 0.20 1.93 -15.13
CA ARG A 26 0.20 1.68 -16.56
C ARG A 26 0.90 2.82 -17.31
N ARG A 27 2.23 2.81 -17.32
CA ARG A 27 3.06 3.77 -18.08
C ARG A 27 3.05 3.44 -19.57
N TYR A 28 2.19 4.13 -20.31
CA TYR A 28 1.97 4.01 -21.76
C TYR A 28 3.25 3.82 -22.58
N ALA A 29 4.33 4.56 -22.29
CA ALA A 29 5.61 4.48 -23.01
C ALA A 29 6.46 3.23 -22.70
N LEU A 30 6.12 2.47 -21.65
CA LEU A 30 6.83 1.26 -21.23
C LEU A 30 6.02 -0.02 -21.50
N MET A 31 4.91 0.07 -22.23
CA MET A 31 4.10 -1.10 -22.55
C MET A 31 4.54 -1.73 -23.86
N ASP A 32 4.61 -3.06 -23.85
CA ASP A 32 4.82 -3.91 -25.04
C ASP A 32 3.57 -3.99 -25.95
N ARG A 33 2.43 -3.43 -25.51
CA ARG A 33 1.16 -3.41 -26.25
C ARG A 33 0.59 -2.01 -26.31
N ASP A 34 -0.10 -1.71 -27.41
CA ASP A 34 -0.77 -0.42 -27.61
C ASP A 34 -1.72 -0.13 -26.43
N PRO A 35 -1.43 0.90 -25.63
CA PRO A 35 -2.19 1.23 -24.43
C PRO A 35 -3.57 1.87 -24.71
N THR A 36 -3.87 2.18 -25.97
CA THR A 36 -5.18 2.68 -26.43
C THR A 36 -6.04 1.59 -27.08
N ALA A 37 -5.48 0.40 -27.32
CA ALA A 37 -6.22 -0.71 -27.90
C ALA A 37 -7.33 -1.20 -26.95
N THR A 38 -8.48 -1.55 -27.53
CA THR A 38 -9.72 -1.89 -26.78
C THR A 38 -9.60 -3.20 -25.99
N ASP A 39 -8.66 -4.06 -26.39
CA ASP A 39 -8.27 -5.31 -25.72
C ASP A 39 -7.24 -5.09 -24.60
N ASN A 40 -6.61 -3.91 -24.50
CA ASN A 40 -5.59 -3.62 -23.52
C ASN A 40 -6.19 -3.03 -22.22
N ARG A 41 -7.14 -3.76 -21.63
CA ARG A 41 -7.86 -3.34 -20.41
C ARG A 41 -6.96 -3.45 -19.18
N SER A 42 -7.21 -2.60 -18.17
CA SER A 42 -6.52 -2.77 -16.87
C SER A 42 -6.97 -4.08 -16.24
N THR A 43 -6.05 -4.86 -15.72
CA THR A 43 -6.34 -6.09 -14.98
C THR A 43 -6.02 -5.93 -13.51
N THR A 44 -6.71 -6.68 -12.65
CA THR A 44 -6.57 -6.59 -11.19
C THR A 44 -7.00 -7.91 -10.53
N VAL A 45 -7.03 -7.94 -9.20
CA VAL A 45 -7.63 -9.01 -8.40
C VAL A 45 -8.71 -8.36 -7.53
N TRP A 46 -9.99 -8.47 -7.92
CA TRP A 46 -11.08 -7.75 -7.26
C TRP A 46 -11.19 -8.09 -5.77
N MET A 47 -10.95 -9.35 -5.41
CA MET A 47 -11.00 -9.79 -4.02
C MET A 47 -9.85 -9.22 -3.18
N ALA A 48 -8.69 -8.91 -3.77
CA ALA A 48 -7.61 -8.20 -3.10
C ALA A 48 -7.99 -6.73 -2.84
N ASN A 49 -8.60 -6.06 -3.83
CA ASN A 49 -9.13 -4.71 -3.66
C ASN A 49 -10.22 -4.65 -2.57
N LEU A 50 -11.15 -5.61 -2.56
CA LEU A 50 -12.20 -5.68 -1.54
C LEU A 50 -11.62 -5.93 -0.14
N LEU A 51 -10.61 -6.79 -0.04
CA LEU A 51 -9.92 -7.05 1.22
C LEU A 51 -9.20 -5.80 1.73
N ALA A 52 -8.45 -5.11 0.86
CA ALA A 52 -7.79 -3.87 1.19
C ALA A 52 -8.78 -2.76 1.58
N TYR A 53 -9.93 -2.67 0.90
CA TYR A 53 -11.02 -1.76 1.27
C TYR A 53 -11.54 -2.02 2.68
N ARG A 54 -11.76 -3.30 3.04
CA ARG A 54 -12.14 -3.67 4.42
C ARG A 54 -11.04 -3.34 5.42
N ALA A 55 -9.77 -3.50 5.04
CA ALA A 55 -8.64 -3.19 5.89
C ALA A 55 -8.50 -1.68 6.20
N LEU A 56 -9.10 -0.78 5.41
CA LEU A 56 -9.08 0.67 5.67
C LEU A 56 -9.58 1.03 7.08
N ALA A 57 -10.49 0.24 7.66
CA ALA A 57 -10.96 0.43 9.03
C ALA A 57 -9.84 0.30 10.10
N LEU A 58 -8.71 -0.31 9.76
CA LEU A 58 -7.53 -0.45 10.61
C LEU A 58 -6.58 0.76 10.53
N PHE A 59 -6.79 1.67 9.56
CA PHE A 59 -5.94 2.85 9.31
C PHE A 59 -6.72 4.14 9.52
N PRO A 60 -7.23 4.43 10.73
CA PRO A 60 -7.98 5.66 10.96
C PRO A 60 -7.07 6.88 10.78
N CYS A 61 -7.69 8.01 10.43
CA CYS A 61 -7.04 9.31 10.47
C CYS A 61 -7.27 9.95 11.85
N ALA A 62 -6.27 10.67 12.35
CA ALA A 62 -6.35 11.44 13.58
C ALA A 62 -5.83 12.87 13.35
N GLN A 63 -6.27 13.81 14.17
CA GLN A 63 -5.70 15.15 14.17
C GLN A 63 -4.42 15.17 15.01
N GLY A 64 -3.31 15.56 14.40
CA GLY A 64 -2.03 15.82 15.06
C GLY A 64 -1.68 17.29 14.97
N GLY A 65 -2.04 18.07 15.99
CA GLY A 65 -1.89 19.53 15.97
C GLY A 65 -2.64 20.16 14.78
N ASN A 66 -1.90 20.84 13.89
CA ASN A 66 -2.43 21.46 12.68
C ASN A 66 -2.40 20.56 11.43
N ARG A 67 -2.23 19.24 11.60
CA ARG A 67 -2.12 18.29 10.48
C ARG A 67 -3.01 17.07 10.67
N LEU A 68 -3.44 16.48 9.56
CA LEU A 68 -4.06 15.17 9.54
C LEU A 68 -2.94 14.11 9.56
N LEU A 69 -2.99 13.20 10.52
CA LEU A 69 -2.12 12.04 10.61
C LEU A 69 -2.91 10.80 10.20
N GLN A 70 -2.29 9.91 9.44
CA GLN A 70 -2.83 8.63 9.10
C GLN A 70 -1.81 7.55 9.46
N ALA A 71 -2.27 6.48 10.10
CA ALA A 71 -1.40 5.35 10.46
C ALA A 71 -0.61 4.87 9.24
N CYS A 72 0.65 4.48 9.44
CA CYS A 72 1.55 3.97 8.41
C CYS A 72 1.96 4.96 7.30
N TRP A 73 1.61 6.25 7.37
CA TRP A 73 2.02 7.26 6.39
C TRP A 73 3.13 8.18 6.92
N SER A 74 4.06 8.57 6.05
CA SER A 74 5.09 9.58 6.33
C SER A 74 4.54 11.03 6.44
N GLY A 75 3.23 11.20 6.34
CA GLY A 75 2.57 12.51 6.37
C GLY A 75 2.91 13.35 5.14
N LEU A 76 3.26 14.63 5.36
CA LEU A 76 3.56 15.58 4.28
C LEU A 76 5.02 15.54 3.81
N GLU A 77 5.84 14.65 4.38
CA GLU A 77 7.21 14.49 3.93
C GLU A 77 7.25 13.83 2.55
N GLN A 78 8.00 14.43 1.63
CA GLN A 78 8.13 13.97 0.26
C GLN A 78 9.42 13.14 0.08
N PRO A 79 9.36 12.01 -0.65
CA PRO A 79 8.16 11.41 -1.23
C PRO A 79 7.24 10.81 -0.15
N GLU A 80 5.94 11.05 -0.30
CA GLU A 80 4.92 10.46 0.59
C GLU A 80 4.96 8.94 0.48
N ALA A 81 5.07 8.25 1.62
CA ALA A 81 5.29 6.82 1.67
C ALA A 81 4.33 6.13 2.64
N PHE A 82 3.85 4.95 2.25
CA PHE A 82 3.12 4.04 3.10
C PHE A 82 4.06 2.93 3.57
N THR A 83 4.20 2.75 4.88
CA THR A 83 5.13 1.81 5.51
C THR A 83 4.36 0.87 6.45
N TRP A 84 4.49 -0.45 6.28
CA TRP A 84 3.73 -1.42 7.07
C TRP A 84 4.59 -2.58 7.58
N PRO A 85 4.25 -3.14 8.75
CA PRO A 85 4.93 -4.31 9.29
C PRO A 85 4.38 -5.63 8.74
N ILE A 86 5.22 -6.66 8.74
CA ILE A 86 4.86 -8.07 8.68
C ILE A 86 5.30 -8.71 10.00
N TRP A 87 4.39 -9.47 10.63
CA TRP A 87 4.60 -10.11 11.92
C TRP A 87 4.32 -11.62 11.81
N ASP A 88 4.78 -12.41 12.80
CA ASP A 88 4.81 -13.87 12.72
C ASP A 88 3.63 -14.59 13.39
N GLN A 89 2.99 -13.99 14.39
CA GLN A 89 1.88 -14.59 15.12
C GLN A 89 0.54 -13.88 14.86
N PRO A 90 -0.59 -14.59 14.79
CA PRO A 90 -1.91 -13.94 14.74
C PRO A 90 -2.08 -12.95 15.90
N LEU A 91 -2.53 -11.74 15.58
CA LEU A 91 -2.76 -10.66 16.55
C LEU A 91 -4.25 -10.35 16.64
N ALA A 92 -4.71 -9.94 17.84
CA ALA A 92 -6.03 -9.39 18.00
C ALA A 92 -6.17 -8.07 17.20
N ILE A 93 -7.37 -7.76 16.73
CA ILE A 93 -7.64 -6.53 15.94
C ILE A 93 -7.22 -5.26 16.70
N SER A 94 -7.44 -5.21 18.02
CA SER A 94 -6.99 -4.10 18.86
C SER A 94 -5.47 -3.94 18.83
N THR A 95 -4.73 -5.05 18.96
CA THR A 95 -3.27 -5.07 18.88
C THR A 95 -2.77 -4.64 17.51
N ILE A 96 -3.41 -5.08 16.42
CA ILE A 96 -3.07 -4.65 15.06
C ILE A 96 -3.23 -3.14 14.92
N ARG A 97 -4.36 -2.58 15.38
CA ARG A 97 -4.60 -1.13 15.33
C ARG A 97 -3.53 -0.36 16.10
N SER A 98 -3.15 -0.81 17.30
CA SER A 98 -2.08 -0.20 18.08
C SER A 98 -0.71 -0.30 17.39
N LEU A 99 -0.39 -1.46 16.81
CA LEU A 99 0.86 -1.68 16.09
C LEU A 99 0.97 -0.75 14.87
N LEU A 100 -0.07 -0.63 14.05
CA LEU A 100 -0.05 0.23 12.85
C LEU A 100 0.13 1.72 13.16
N TRP A 101 -0.21 2.15 14.39
CA TRP A 101 0.01 3.51 14.87
C TRP A 101 1.41 3.75 15.47
N HIS A 102 2.26 2.73 15.52
CA HIS A 102 3.61 2.88 16.04
C HIS A 102 4.40 3.93 15.20
N PRO A 103 5.08 4.90 15.84
CA PRO A 103 5.66 6.06 15.16
C PRO A 103 6.67 5.68 14.08
N ALA A 104 7.37 4.55 14.24
CA ALA A 104 8.30 4.01 13.25
C ALA A 104 7.74 4.02 11.82
N PHE A 105 6.45 3.70 11.64
CA PHE A 105 5.85 3.57 10.32
C PHE A 105 5.52 4.90 9.64
N GLY A 106 5.66 6.03 10.34
CA GLY A 106 5.60 7.38 9.78
C GLY A 106 6.97 8.03 9.57
N GLN A 107 8.08 7.36 9.91
CA GLN A 107 9.43 7.93 9.80
C GLN A 107 10.11 7.51 8.51
N GLN A 108 10.94 8.38 7.92
CA GLN A 108 11.76 8.02 6.76
C GLN A 108 12.78 6.93 7.10
N ASP A 109 13.40 6.99 8.27
CA ASP A 109 14.30 5.95 8.76
C ASP A 109 13.66 5.15 9.91
N VAL A 110 13.45 3.85 9.66
CA VAL A 110 12.91 2.90 10.64
C VAL A 110 14.02 2.30 11.51
N THR A 111 15.28 2.49 11.15
CA THR A 111 16.44 1.87 11.81
C THR A 111 16.48 2.04 13.33
N PRO A 112 16.18 3.24 13.89
CA PRO A 112 16.15 3.43 15.34
C PRO A 112 15.15 2.53 16.08
N TYR A 113 14.10 2.06 15.40
CA TYR A 113 13.02 1.27 15.99
C TYR A 113 13.19 -0.23 15.80
N ARG A 114 14.18 -0.71 15.03
CA ARG A 114 14.30 -2.13 14.65
C ARG A 114 14.27 -3.09 15.83
N SER A 115 15.02 -2.80 16.89
CA SER A 115 15.09 -3.66 18.08
C SER A 115 13.74 -3.72 18.81
N ALA A 116 13.05 -2.59 18.96
CA ALA A 116 11.73 -2.52 19.57
C ALA A 116 10.67 -3.24 18.71
N LEU A 117 10.68 -3.03 17.40
CA LEU A 117 9.79 -3.72 16.45
C LEU A 117 9.97 -5.23 16.49
N ARG A 118 11.23 -5.72 16.52
CA ARG A 118 11.52 -7.15 16.64
C ARG A 118 11.00 -7.74 17.96
N ALA A 119 11.13 -7.02 19.07
CA ALA A 119 10.59 -7.43 20.36
C ALA A 119 9.05 -7.53 20.35
N MET A 120 8.37 -6.75 19.51
CA MET A 120 6.92 -6.83 19.27
C MET A 120 6.50 -7.90 18.25
N GLY A 121 7.44 -8.74 17.75
CA GLY A 121 7.14 -9.80 16.78
C GLY A 121 7.14 -9.35 15.31
N VAL A 122 7.50 -8.10 15.02
CA VAL A 122 7.68 -7.64 13.63
C VAL A 122 8.93 -8.29 13.04
N ARG A 123 8.77 -8.95 11.88
CA ARG A 123 9.83 -9.68 11.17
C ARG A 123 10.33 -8.95 9.95
N ALA A 124 9.47 -8.19 9.29
CA ALA A 124 9.84 -7.34 8.17
C ALA A 124 9.04 -6.05 8.19
N VAL A 125 9.60 -5.01 7.58
CA VAL A 125 8.91 -3.75 7.33
C VAL A 125 9.03 -3.49 5.84
N TYR A 126 7.91 -3.16 5.21
CA TYR A 126 7.87 -2.82 3.80
C TYR A 126 7.42 -1.39 3.63
N ARG A 127 7.85 -0.78 2.52
CA ARG A 127 7.47 0.56 2.12
C ARG A 127 7.09 0.60 0.65
N SER A 128 6.09 1.40 0.36
CA SER A 128 5.77 1.84 -1.00
C SER A 128 5.67 3.37 -1.04
N LEU A 129 6.16 3.97 -2.10
CA LEU A 129 5.98 5.39 -2.36
C LEU A 129 4.63 5.63 -3.04
N ARG A 130 3.95 6.71 -2.66
CA ARG A 130 2.80 7.23 -3.39
C ARG A 130 3.31 8.09 -4.54
N ILE A 131 2.90 7.75 -5.75
CA ILE A 131 3.30 8.45 -6.98
C ILE A 131 2.08 8.98 -7.70
N ALA A 132 2.25 10.15 -8.33
CA ALA A 132 1.22 10.74 -9.17
C ALA A 132 1.69 10.66 -10.63
N VAL A 133 0.92 9.96 -11.47
CA VAL A 133 1.28 9.65 -12.86
C VAL A 133 0.25 10.27 -13.80
N GLY A 134 0.72 10.89 -14.89
CA GLY A 134 -0.12 11.60 -15.86
C GLY A 134 -0.11 13.12 -15.66
N SER A 135 -0.81 13.84 -16.54
CA SER A 135 -0.83 15.31 -16.57
C SER A 135 -2.16 15.87 -16.03
N ARG A 136 -2.08 16.92 -15.20
CA ARG A 136 -3.20 17.73 -14.66
C ARG A 136 -4.52 16.95 -14.48
N ARG A 137 -5.41 16.98 -15.48
CA ARG A 137 -6.77 16.41 -15.44
C ARG A 137 -6.82 14.88 -15.45
N ASN A 138 -5.76 14.22 -15.91
CA ASN A 138 -5.63 12.77 -15.97
C ASN A 138 -4.58 12.24 -14.96
N GLN A 139 -4.24 13.04 -13.95
CA GLN A 139 -3.32 12.61 -12.90
C GLN A 139 -3.99 11.50 -12.08
N LYS A 140 -3.31 10.35 -11.99
CA LYS A 140 -3.75 9.19 -11.22
C LYS A 140 -2.74 8.92 -10.12
N ILE A 141 -3.24 8.57 -8.94
CA ILE A 141 -2.41 8.13 -7.83
C ILE A 141 -2.17 6.63 -8.01
N ASN A 142 -0.91 6.21 -7.92
CA ASN A 142 -0.49 4.81 -7.87
C ASN A 142 0.59 4.63 -6.80
N PHE A 143 1.08 3.40 -6.65
CA PHE A 143 2.09 3.02 -5.68
C PHE A 143 3.27 2.32 -6.38
N THR A 144 4.49 2.52 -5.88
CA THR A 144 5.66 1.77 -6.36
C THR A 144 5.64 0.32 -5.86
N PRO A 145 6.41 -0.60 -6.46
CA PRO A 145 6.66 -1.90 -5.85
C PRO A 145 7.13 -1.77 -4.41
N ALA A 146 6.62 -2.65 -3.53
CA ALA A 146 7.02 -2.69 -2.14
C ALA A 146 8.50 -3.02 -1.99
N GLN A 147 9.20 -2.29 -1.14
CA GLN A 147 10.61 -2.52 -0.80
C GLN A 147 10.73 -2.84 0.69
N ALA A 148 11.51 -3.86 1.02
CA ALA A 148 11.87 -4.14 2.40
C ALA A 148 12.85 -3.07 2.91
N ILE A 149 12.61 -2.54 4.11
CA ILE A 149 13.43 -1.49 4.72
C ILE A 149 13.98 -1.86 6.08
#